data_AF-A0A352XCE6-F1
#
_entry.id   AF-A0A352XCE6-F1
#
_cell.length_a   1.000
_cell.length_b   1.000
_cell.length_c   1.000
_cell.angle_alpha   90.00
_cell.angle_beta   90.00
_cell.angle_gamma   90.00
#
_symmetry.space_group_name_H-M   'P 1'
#
loop_
_entity.id
_entity.type
_entity.pdbx_description
1 polymer ?
#
loop_
_entity_poly.entity_id
_entity_poly.type
_entity_poly.pdbx_seq_one_letter_code
_entity_poly.pdbx_strand_id
1 'polypeptide(L)' 'MITLPEIETAIKQLPENDIRQLAVWLQHYLDAIWDREIEADFQSGKLNNLIAKAEADIAANRVRDLDEVLRND' A
#
# COMPACT_ATOMS: atom_id res chain seq x y z
N MET A 1 -4.82 17.15 -24.02
CA MET A 1 -4.94 16.37 -22.78
C MET A 1 -4.80 14.92 -23.16
N ILE A 2 -3.91 14.17 -22.53
CA ILE A 2 -3.80 12.72 -22.76
C ILE A 2 -4.83 12.04 -21.85
N THR A 3 -5.57 11.09 -22.38
CA THR A 3 -6.62 10.33 -21.69
C THR A 3 -6.07 9.00 -21.18
N LEU A 4 -6.71 8.40 -20.17
CA LEU A 4 -6.31 7.09 -19.66
C LEU A 4 -6.28 6.00 -20.76
N PRO A 5 -7.28 5.90 -21.67
CA PRO A 5 -7.21 4.95 -22.78
C PRO A 5 -6.02 5.15 -23.73
N GLU A 6 -5.62 6.41 -23.95
CA GLU A 6 -4.42 6.72 -24.76
C GLU A 6 -3.14 6.26 -24.04
N ILE A 7 -3.06 6.43 -22.72
CA ILE A 7 -1.93 5.91 -21.91
C ILE A 7 -1.90 4.39 -21.96
N GLU A 8 -3.02 3.71 -21.74
CA GLU A 8 -3.10 2.24 -21.83
C GLU A 8 -2.67 1.71 -23.19
N THR A 9 -3.09 2.40 -24.26
CA THR A 9 -2.69 2.05 -25.63
C THR A 9 -1.19 2.22 -25.83
N ALA A 10 -0.60 3.31 -25.34
CA ALA A 10 0.84 3.53 -25.40
C ALA A 10 1.62 2.46 -24.61
N ILE A 11 1.13 2.08 -23.42
CA ILE A 11 1.76 1.03 -22.61
C ILE A 11 1.77 -0.31 -23.35
N LYS A 12 0.68 -0.66 -24.05
CA LYS A 12 0.60 -1.90 -24.85
C LYS A 12 1.58 -1.95 -26.02
N GLN A 13 2.12 -0.80 -26.44
CA GLN A 13 3.11 -0.72 -27.51
C GLN A 13 4.56 -0.80 -27.00
N LEU A 14 4.78 -0.80 -25.69
CA LEU A 14 6.12 -0.87 -25.10
C LEU A 14 6.70 -2.29 -25.18
N PRO A 15 8.02 -2.42 -25.32
CA PRO A 15 8.71 -3.68 -25.08
C PRO A 15 8.44 -4.21 -23.66
N GLU A 16 8.43 -5.52 -23.49
CA GLU A 16 8.11 -6.17 -22.20
C GLU A 16 9.01 -5.72 -21.04
N ASN A 17 10.28 -5.43 -21.33
CA ASN A 17 11.24 -4.91 -20.35
C ASN A 17 10.83 -3.51 -19.85
N ASP A 18 10.37 -2.64 -20.75
CA ASP A 18 9.97 -1.28 -20.42
C ASP A 18 8.64 -1.29 -19.66
N ILE A 19 7.74 -2.23 -19.99
CA ILE A 19 6.51 -2.48 -19.20
C ILE A 19 6.87 -2.87 -17.76
N ARG A 20 7.85 -3.77 -17.57
CA ARG A 20 8.31 -4.16 -16.23
C ARG A 20 8.90 -2.98 -15.45
N GLN A 21 9.74 -2.17 -16.08
CA GLN A 21 10.30 -0.98 -15.44
C GLN A 21 9.21 0.03 -15.07
N LEU A 22 8.25 0.25 -15.98
CA LEU A 22 7.09 1.11 -15.73
C LEU A 22 6.24 0.60 -14.57
N ALA A 23 6.01 -0.71 -14.48
CA ALA A 23 5.23 -1.30 -13.40
C ALA A 23 5.90 -1.09 -12.03
N VAL A 24 7.23 -1.27 -11.95
CA VAL A 24 7.99 -0.99 -10.71
C VAL A 24 7.88 0.49 -10.32
N TRP A 25 8.09 1.39 -11.27
CA TRP A 25 7.96 2.83 -11.00
C TRP A 25 6.55 3.22 -10.57
N LEU A 26 5.52 2.68 -11.24
CA LEU A 26 4.12 2.97 -10.93
C LEU A 26 3.75 2.49 -9.54
N GLN A 27 4.25 1.31 -9.13
CA GLN A 27 4.07 0.81 -7.77
C GLN A 27 4.64 1.79 -6.75
N HIS A 28 5.89 2.23 -6.91
CA HIS A 28 6.49 3.22 -6.01
C HIS A 28 5.73 4.54 -5.97
N TYR A 29 5.19 4.98 -7.10
CA TYR A 29 4.37 6.19 -7.17
C TYR A 29 3.06 6.02 -6.39
N LEU A 30 2.39 4.88 -6.53
CA LEU A 30 1.16 4.56 -5.80
C LEU A 30 1.42 4.39 -4.31
N ASP A 31 2.52 3.73 -3.93
CA ASP A 31 2.94 3.61 -2.53
C ASP A 31 3.14 5.00 -1.90
N ALA A 32 3.82 5.91 -2.60
CA ALA A 32 4.03 7.28 -2.11
C ALA A 32 2.73 8.10 -2.00
N ILE A 33 1.72 7.83 -2.83
CA ILE A 33 0.38 8.42 -2.65
C ILE A 33 -0.26 7.85 -1.39
N TRP A 34 -0.21 6.53 -1.22
CA TRP A 34 -0.81 5.86 -0.10
C TRP A 34 -0.18 6.28 1.24
N ASP A 35 1.14 6.45 1.30
CA ASP A 35 1.85 7.00 2.46
C ASP A 35 1.29 8.36 2.88
N ARG A 36 1.01 9.25 1.90
CA ARG A 36 0.43 10.57 2.17
C ARG A 36 -1.01 10.48 2.67
N GLU A 37 -1.80 9.55 2.13
CA GLU A 37 -3.17 9.32 2.59
C GLU A 37 -3.20 8.77 4.00
N ILE A 38 -2.33 7.82 4.33
CA ILE A 38 -2.19 7.29 5.69
C ILE A 38 -1.76 8.37 6.66
N GLU A 39 -0.80 9.22 6.31
CA GLU A 39 -0.38 10.34 7.15
C GLU A 39 -1.53 11.32 7.39
N ALA A 40 -2.29 11.68 6.35
CA ALA A 40 -3.45 12.56 6.49
C ALA A 40 -4.58 11.92 7.34
N ASP A 41 -4.85 10.64 7.15
CA ASP A 41 -5.82 9.88 7.93
C ASP A 41 -5.38 9.75 9.40
N PHE A 42 -4.09 9.60 9.66
CA PHE A 42 -3.52 9.61 11.00
C PHE A 42 -3.69 10.98 11.67
N GLN A 43 -3.28 12.06 10.98
CA GLN A 43 -3.40 13.43 11.50
C GLN A 43 -4.86 13.85 11.75
N SER A 44 -5.80 13.37 10.94
CA SER A 44 -7.23 13.64 11.13
C SER A 44 -7.85 12.84 12.29
N GLY A 45 -7.12 11.90 12.88
CA GLY A 45 -7.61 11.02 13.95
C GLY A 45 -8.53 9.90 13.48
N LYS A 46 -8.71 9.71 12.17
CA LYS A 46 -9.55 8.66 11.59
C LYS A 46 -9.08 7.26 11.99
N LEU A 47 -7.77 7.10 12.21
CA LEU A 47 -7.16 5.83 12.62
C LEU A 47 -7.19 5.59 14.13
N ASN A 48 -7.64 6.55 14.96
CA ASN A 48 -7.60 6.45 16.43
C ASN A 48 -8.32 5.21 16.95
N ASN A 49 -9.48 4.87 16.39
CA ASN A 49 -10.25 3.69 16.80
C ASN A 49 -9.51 2.37 16.50
N LEU A 50 -8.75 2.32 15.40
CA LEU A 50 -7.95 1.15 15.04
C LEU A 50 -6.75 1.00 15.97
N ILE A 51 -6.09 2.12 16.29
CA ILE A 51 -4.97 2.16 17.24
C ILE A 51 -5.43 1.71 18.63
N ALA A 52 -6.52 2.29 19.16
CA ALA A 52 -7.05 1.92 20.46
C ALA A 52 -7.45 0.43 20.55
N LYS A 53 -7.99 -0.12 19.46
CA LYS A 53 -8.28 -1.56 19.37
C LYS A 53 -7.00 -2.39 19.43
N ALA A 54 -5.98 -2.02 18.65
CA ALA A 54 -4.71 -2.74 18.64
C ALA A 54 -4.04 -2.71 20.02
N GLU A 55 -4.03 -1.55 20.69
CA GLU A 55 -3.51 -1.41 22.06
C GLU A 55 -4.27 -2.31 23.06
N ALA A 56 -5.60 -2.35 22.96
CA ALA A 56 -6.43 -3.21 23.81
C ALA A 56 -6.21 -4.71 23.56
N ASP A 57 -5.95 -5.11 22.31
CA ASP A 57 -5.62 -6.49 21.96
C ASP A 57 -4.22 -6.89 22.47
N ILE A 58 -3.24 -5.99 22.35
CA ILE A 58 -1.90 -6.17 22.92
C ILE A 58 -1.98 -6.33 24.45
N ALA A 59 -2.66 -5.41 25.13
CA ALA A 59 -2.81 -5.44 26.59
C ALA A 59 -3.52 -6.70 27.11
N ALA A 60 -4.43 -7.26 26.30
CA ALA A 60 -5.14 -8.49 26.62
C ALA A 60 -4.44 -9.76 26.14
N ASN A 61 -3.21 -9.65 25.61
CA ASN A 61 -2.44 -10.75 25.04
C ASN A 61 -3.21 -11.51 23.94
N ARG A 62 -4.03 -10.79 23.15
CA ARG A 62 -4.77 -11.29 21.98
C ARG A 62 -4.01 -11.01 20.68
N VAL A 63 -2.69 -11.16 20.74
CA VAL A 63 -1.79 -10.98 19.60
C VAL A 63 -1.03 -12.27 19.38
N ARG A 64 -0.55 -12.48 18.15
CA ARG A 64 0.35 -13.57 17.79
C ARG A 64 1.72 -13.00 17.51
N ASP A 65 2.76 -13.78 17.75
CA ASP A 65 4.10 -13.37 17.37
C ASP A 65 4.17 -13.24 15.84
N LEU A 66 4.88 -12.22 15.36
CA LEU A 66 5.06 -12.04 13.93
C LEU A 66 5.85 -13.20 13.31
N ASP A 67 6.82 -13.75 14.04
CA ASP A 67 7.58 -14.92 13.61
C ASP A 67 6.67 -16.16 13.46
N GLU A 68 5.69 -16.34 14.34
CA GLU A 68 4.70 -17.42 14.22
C GLU A 68 3.81 -17.27 12.97
N VAL A 69 3.52 -16.04 12.55
CA VAL A 69 2.67 -15.76 11.38
C VAL A 69 3.47 -15.85 10.08
N LEU A 70 4.72 -15.40 10.07
CA LEU A 70 5.56 -15.38 8.87
C LEU A 70 6.26 -16.72 8.61
N ARG A 71 6.57 -17.50 9.66
CA ARG A 71 7.10 -18.87 9.56
C ARG A 71 5.95 -19.86 9.67
N ASN A 72 5.00 -19.77 8.75
CA ASN A 72 4.02 -20.82 8.60
C ASN A 72 4.68 -21.97 7.81
N ASP A 73 5.27 -22.93 8.52
CA ASP A 73 5.71 -24.22 7.95
C ASP A 73 4.55 -24.94 7.23
#